data_AF-A0A1F1EHP2-F1
#
_entry.id   AF-A0A1F1EHP2-F1
#
_cell.length_a   1.000
_cell.length_b   1.000
_cell.length_c   1.000
_cell.angle_alpha   90.00
_cell.angle_beta   90.00
_cell.angle_gamma   90.00
#
_symmetry.space_group_name_H-M   'P 1'
#
loop_
_entity.id
_entity.type
_entity.pdbx_description
1 polymer ?
#
loop_
_entity_poly.entity_id
_entity_poly.type
_entity_poly.pdbx_seq_one_letter_code
_entity_poly.pdbx_strand_id
1 'polypeptide(L)'
;MKIHHEGTAFLVAAGLFLSFLCLYVYLVVEQRWPFWLAVVVSVVLLGIAFNFYRSPRRIYGKPTDGLVLASADGHIVAIEEVDEPEVLGGKCLMISTFMSLFNVHAQWVPVAGEVTYVRHHRGNVYAAYVPKSSTENERSTVEIVTSEGHHIVVRQIAGAMARRIETYLKEGERCEIDDQLGFIKLGSRVDIFLPLGSKPLVDLDEPVTGNVTVLAELPPRKSCK
;
A
#
# COMPACT_ATOMS: atom_id res chain seq x y z
N MET A 1 9.12 -9.21 -14.28
CA MET A 1 8.36 -8.50 -13.22
C MET A 1 7.07 -9.27 -12.97
N LYS A 2 6.71 -9.57 -11.72
CA LYS A 2 5.47 -10.32 -11.40
C LYS A 2 4.29 -9.34 -11.37
N ILE A 3 3.13 -9.77 -11.86
CA ILE A 3 1.87 -9.01 -11.79
C ILE A 3 1.12 -9.41 -10.52
N HIS A 4 0.53 -8.41 -9.87
CA HIS A 4 -0.32 -8.63 -8.71
C HIS A 4 -1.57 -9.41 -9.12
N HIS A 5 -1.99 -10.38 -8.32
CA HIS A 5 -3.12 -11.25 -8.67
C HIS A 5 -4.43 -10.45 -8.84
N GLU A 6 -4.60 -9.37 -8.08
CA GLU A 6 -5.65 -8.35 -8.23
C GLU A 6 -5.78 -7.75 -9.64
N GLY A 7 -4.66 -7.65 -10.37
CA GLY A 7 -4.61 -7.06 -11.70
C GLY A 7 -4.80 -8.06 -12.83
N THR A 8 -4.59 -9.35 -12.59
CA THR A 8 -4.52 -10.35 -13.66
C THR A 8 -5.81 -10.43 -14.48
N ALA A 9 -6.96 -10.54 -13.80
CA ALA A 9 -8.25 -10.63 -14.48
C ALA A 9 -8.57 -9.35 -15.27
N PHE A 10 -8.28 -8.18 -14.69
CA PHE A 10 -8.47 -6.89 -15.34
C PHE A 10 -7.58 -6.75 -16.59
N LEU A 11 -6.29 -7.07 -16.48
CA LEU A 11 -5.34 -6.97 -17.58
C LEU A 11 -5.68 -7.92 -18.73
N VAL A 12 -6.11 -9.14 -18.43
CA VAL A 12 -6.56 -10.10 -19.45
C VAL A 12 -7.82 -9.59 -20.15
N ALA A 13 -8.83 -9.15 -19.40
CA ALA A 13 -10.08 -8.63 -19.96
C ALA A 13 -9.82 -7.36 -20.81
N ALA A 14 -9.03 -6.42 -20.31
CA ALA A 14 -8.63 -5.22 -21.03
C ALA A 14 -7.85 -5.54 -22.31
N GLY A 15 -6.90 -6.50 -22.24
CA GLY A 15 -6.14 -6.96 -23.39
C GLY A 15 -7.02 -7.56 -24.48
N LEU A 16 -7.97 -8.43 -24.11
CA LEU A 16 -8.94 -9.01 -25.05
C LEU A 16 -9.84 -7.95 -25.67
N PHE A 17 -10.38 -7.04 -24.86
CA PHE A 17 -11.24 -5.96 -25.32
C PHE A 17 -10.51 -5.03 -26.31
N LEU A 18 -9.30 -4.57 -25.96
CA LEU A 18 -8.50 -3.70 -26.81
C LEU A 18 -8.05 -4.41 -28.10
N SER A 19 -7.75 -5.72 -28.03
CA SER A 19 -7.43 -6.52 -29.22
C SER A 19 -8.65 -6.63 -30.15
N PHE A 20 -9.84 -6.87 -29.60
CA PHE A 20 -11.09 -6.88 -30.37
C PHE A 20 -11.38 -5.50 -30.99
N LEU A 21 -11.16 -4.42 -30.26
CA LEU A 21 -11.33 -3.05 -30.76
C LEU A 21 -10.36 -2.76 -31.92
N CYS A 22 -9.08 -3.11 -31.77
CA CYS A 22 -8.09 -2.96 -32.85
C CYS A 22 -8.47 -3.79 -34.07
N LEU A 23 -8.94 -5.03 -33.88
CA LEU A 23 -9.42 -5.89 -34.97
C LEU A 23 -10.65 -5.29 -35.66
N TYR A 24 -11.60 -4.77 -34.89
CA TYR A 24 -12.79 -4.10 -35.43
C TYR A 24 -12.40 -2.90 -36.29
N VAL A 25 -11.51 -2.03 -35.79
CA VAL A 25 -11.00 -0.88 -36.56
C VAL A 25 -10.31 -1.34 -37.83
N TYR A 26 -9.51 -2.41 -37.77
CA TYR A 26 -8.83 -2.99 -38.93
C TYR A 26 -9.81 -3.49 -40.02
N LEU A 27 -10.94 -4.07 -39.61
CA LEU A 27 -11.92 -4.66 -40.54
C LEU A 27 -12.90 -3.64 -41.12
N VAL A 28 -13.24 -2.59 -40.36
CA VAL A 28 -14.27 -1.61 -40.76
C VAL A 28 -13.69 -0.37 -41.43
N VAL A 29 -12.46 0.03 -41.08
CA VAL A 29 -11.84 1.26 -41.58
C VAL A 29 -10.82 0.91 -42.67
N GLU A 30 -11.07 1.38 -43.89
CA GLU A 30 -10.19 1.10 -45.04
C GLU A 30 -8.80 1.73 -44.88
N GLN A 31 -8.74 2.96 -44.36
CA GLN A 31 -7.48 3.63 -44.09
C GLN A 31 -6.74 2.91 -42.96
N ARG A 32 -5.43 2.70 -43.12
CA ARG A 32 -4.63 1.92 -42.14
C ARG A 32 -4.11 2.75 -40.96
N TRP A 33 -4.11 4.08 -41.05
CA TRP A 33 -3.59 4.93 -39.98
C TRP A 33 -4.42 4.88 -38.68
N PRO A 34 -5.77 4.78 -38.69
CA PRO A 34 -6.57 4.68 -37.47
C PRO A 34 -6.33 3.35 -36.74
N PHE A 35 -6.06 2.27 -37.46
CA PHE A 35 -5.64 1.00 -36.87
C PHE A 35 -4.35 1.16 -36.08
N TRP A 36 -3.31 1.74 -36.69
CA TRP A 36 -2.03 1.96 -35.99
C TRP A 36 -2.17 2.91 -34.80
N LEU A 37 -2.99 3.95 -34.91
CA LEU A 37 -3.31 4.81 -33.77
C LEU A 37 -4.00 4.03 -32.65
N ALA A 38 -5.00 3.20 -32.97
CA ALA A 38 -5.70 2.37 -31.99
C ALA A 38 -4.73 1.37 -31.30
N VAL A 39 -3.79 0.80 -32.05
CA VAL A 39 -2.73 -0.07 -31.50
C VAL A 39 -1.85 0.70 -30.52
N VAL A 40 -1.34 1.88 -30.92
CA VAL A 40 -0.48 2.71 -30.05
C VAL A 40 -1.22 3.10 -28.76
N VAL A 41 -2.46 3.58 -28.87
CA VAL A 41 -3.28 3.93 -27.70
C VAL A 41 -3.50 2.71 -26.81
N SER A 42 -3.82 1.55 -27.38
CA SER A 42 -4.03 0.31 -26.63
C SER A 42 -2.77 -0.14 -25.88
N VAL A 43 -1.60 -0.05 -26.53
CA VAL A 43 -0.30 -0.38 -25.91
C VAL A 43 0.01 0.58 -24.77
N VAL A 44 -0.24 1.88 -24.93
CA VAL A 44 -0.03 2.87 -23.86
C VAL A 44 -0.96 2.59 -22.67
N LEU A 45 -2.25 2.36 -22.91
CA LEU A 45 -3.22 2.07 -21.85
C LEU A 45 -2.88 0.78 -21.10
N LEU A 46 -2.51 -0.29 -21.82
CA LEU A 46 -2.04 -1.52 -21.20
C LEU A 46 -0.74 -1.29 -20.43
N GLY A 47 0.20 -0.53 -20.97
CA GLY A 47 1.45 -0.20 -20.28
C GLY A 47 1.22 0.51 -18.94
N ILE A 48 0.30 1.47 -18.88
CA ILE A 48 -0.11 2.14 -17.65
C ILE A 48 -0.73 1.14 -16.66
N ALA A 49 -1.66 0.30 -17.12
CA ALA A 49 -2.30 -0.71 -16.28
C ALA A 49 -1.27 -1.75 -15.75
N PHE A 50 -0.34 -2.19 -16.59
CA PHE A 50 0.74 -3.09 -16.21
C PHE A 50 1.65 -2.47 -15.16
N ASN A 51 1.99 -1.19 -15.31
CA ASN A 51 2.79 -0.48 -14.30
C ASN A 51 2.06 -0.40 -12.96
N PHE A 52 0.75 -0.14 -12.99
CA PHE A 52 -0.08 -0.03 -11.80
C PHE A 52 -0.19 -1.36 -11.03
N TYR A 53 -0.44 -2.47 -11.73
CA TYR A 53 -0.59 -3.80 -11.13
C TYR A 53 0.73 -4.55 -10.95
N ARG A 54 1.88 -3.90 -11.08
CA ARG A 54 3.16 -4.56 -10.86
C ARG A 54 3.33 -4.91 -9.38
N SER A 55 3.89 -6.09 -9.11
CA SER A 55 4.22 -6.55 -7.78
C SER A 55 5.63 -7.16 -7.81
N PRO A 56 6.68 -6.37 -7.57
CA PRO A 56 8.03 -6.91 -7.47
C PRO A 56 8.10 -7.91 -6.32
N ARG A 57 8.90 -8.97 -6.48
CA ARG A 57 9.27 -9.81 -5.35
C ARG A 57 10.35 -9.06 -4.58
N ARG A 58 10.09 -8.76 -3.32
CA ARG A 58 11.04 -8.10 -2.41
C ARG A 58 11.19 -8.97 -1.19
N ILE A 59 12.45 -9.18 -0.83
CA ILE A 59 12.87 -9.95 0.34
C ILE A 59 13.87 -9.05 1.03
N TYR A 60 13.62 -8.69 2.29
CA TYR A 60 14.52 -7.80 3.03
C TYR A 60 15.86 -8.48 3.35
N GLY A 61 15.81 -9.75 3.79
CA GLY A 61 16.97 -10.63 3.91
C GLY A 61 18.00 -10.26 4.98
N LYS A 62 17.66 -9.37 5.92
CA LYS A 62 18.49 -8.99 7.08
C LYS A 62 17.70 -9.17 8.38
N PRO A 63 18.37 -9.20 9.56
CA PRO A 63 17.68 -9.17 10.84
C PRO A 63 16.75 -7.95 10.97
N THR A 64 15.56 -8.18 11.51
CA THR A 64 14.47 -7.19 11.59
C THR A 64 14.07 -6.86 13.03
N ASP A 65 14.80 -7.39 14.02
CA ASP A 65 14.50 -7.19 15.43
C ASP A 65 14.47 -5.70 15.78
N GLY A 66 13.33 -5.24 16.30
CA GLY A 66 13.11 -3.85 16.67
C GLY A 66 13.02 -2.88 15.49
N LEU A 67 12.98 -3.34 14.24
CA LEU A 67 12.89 -2.49 13.05
C LEU A 67 11.46 -2.47 12.47
N VAL A 68 11.07 -1.30 11.98
CA VAL A 68 9.82 -1.10 11.24
C VAL A 68 10.19 -0.77 9.80
N LEU A 69 9.73 -1.58 8.85
CA LEU A 69 9.95 -1.34 7.43
C LEU A 69 8.80 -0.56 6.80
N ALA A 70 9.10 0.10 5.69
CA ALA A 70 8.08 0.76 4.88
C ALA A 70 7.10 -0.28 4.33
N SER A 71 5.81 -0.07 4.59
CA SER A 71 4.77 -0.92 4.00
C SER A 71 4.52 -0.64 2.52
N ALA A 72 4.99 0.49 1.98
CA ALA A 72 4.62 0.96 0.65
C ALA A 72 5.75 1.71 -0.06
N ASP A 73 5.68 1.75 -1.40
CA ASP A 73 6.49 2.66 -2.21
C ASP A 73 5.90 4.07 -2.20
N GLY A 74 6.72 5.08 -2.03
CA GLY A 74 6.22 6.44 -1.98
C GLY A 74 7.24 7.44 -1.48
N HIS A 75 6.74 8.47 -0.80
CA HIS A 75 7.54 9.39 0.00
C HIS A 75 6.84 9.65 1.33
N ILE A 76 7.62 10.05 2.33
CA ILE A 76 7.10 10.38 3.66
C ILE A 76 6.40 11.73 3.61
N VAL A 77 5.15 11.78 4.08
CA VAL A 77 4.33 13.01 4.10
C VAL A 77 3.99 13.47 5.50
N ALA A 78 4.20 12.63 6.53
CA ALA A 78 4.02 13.01 7.92
C ALA A 78 4.88 12.14 8.84
N ILE A 79 5.46 12.77 9.86
CA ILE A 79 6.10 12.14 11.02
C ILE A 79 5.64 12.96 12.23
N GLU A 80 4.63 12.49 12.95
CA GLU A 80 4.00 13.27 14.01
C GLU A 80 3.47 12.41 15.15
N GLU A 81 3.46 12.98 16.35
CA GLU A 81 2.74 12.38 17.48
C GLU A 81 1.25 12.69 17.36
N VAL A 82 0.44 11.64 17.32
CA VAL A 82 -1.02 11.72 17.16
C VAL A 82 -1.72 10.86 18.20
N ASP A 83 -3.01 11.08 18.37
CA ASP A 83 -3.86 10.20 19.16
C ASP A 83 -4.52 9.18 18.22
N GLU A 84 -4.36 7.88 18.50
CA GLU A 84 -4.95 6.79 17.74
C GLU A 84 -6.01 6.10 18.63
N PRO A 85 -7.28 6.53 18.53
CA PRO A 85 -8.32 6.09 19.46
C PRO A 85 -8.98 4.76 19.09
N GLU A 86 -8.74 4.23 17.89
CA GLU A 86 -9.46 3.06 17.40
C GLU A 86 -8.95 1.75 18.01
N VAL A 87 -7.63 1.59 18.07
CA VAL A 87 -6.97 0.36 18.48
C VAL A 87 -6.04 0.63 19.65
N LEU A 88 -5.15 1.62 19.55
CA LEU A 88 -4.15 1.90 20.59
C LEU A 88 -4.75 2.64 21.80
N GLY A 89 -5.82 3.41 21.59
CA GLY A 89 -6.51 4.16 22.64
C GLY A 89 -5.67 5.27 23.28
N GLY A 90 -4.69 5.83 22.55
CA GLY A 90 -3.82 6.86 23.09
C GLY A 90 -2.77 7.39 22.11
N LYS A 91 -1.86 8.20 22.67
CA LYS A 91 -0.79 8.85 21.91
C LYS A 91 0.21 7.84 21.34
N CYS A 92 0.57 8.03 20.07
CA CYS A 92 1.53 7.23 19.33
C CYS A 92 2.28 8.09 18.33
N LEU A 93 3.37 7.56 17.77
CA LEU A 93 4.07 8.16 16.65
C LEU A 93 3.48 7.64 15.34
N MET A 94 3.01 8.51 14.46
CA MET A 94 2.57 8.15 13.13
C MET A 94 3.63 8.50 12.09
N ILE A 95 3.97 7.54 11.25
CA ILE A 95 4.76 7.76 10.02
C ILE A 95 3.86 7.46 8.82
N SER A 96 3.70 8.43 7.94
CA SER A 96 2.80 8.35 6.79
C SER A 96 3.56 8.33 5.47
N THR A 97 3.25 7.33 4.64
CA THR A 97 3.79 7.19 3.29
C THR A 97 2.70 7.45 2.25
N PHE A 98 2.93 8.42 1.36
CA PHE A 98 2.05 8.68 0.22
C PHE A 98 2.57 7.99 -1.05
N MET A 99 1.67 7.34 -1.76
CA MET A 99 1.94 6.57 -2.97
C MET A 99 1.32 7.27 -4.19
N SER A 100 2.16 7.69 -5.14
CA SER A 100 1.70 8.20 -6.42
C SER A 100 1.16 7.08 -7.32
N LEU A 101 0.54 7.44 -8.45
CA LEU A 101 0.05 6.47 -9.44
C LEU A 101 1.16 5.63 -10.09
N PHE A 102 2.42 6.08 -10.01
CA PHE A 102 3.56 5.37 -10.62
C PHE A 102 4.27 4.43 -9.64
N ASN A 103 3.98 4.53 -8.35
CA ASN A 103 4.53 3.65 -7.33
C ASN A 103 3.93 2.24 -7.42
N VAL A 104 4.52 1.29 -6.71
CA VAL A 104 3.95 -0.05 -6.56
C VAL A 104 2.85 0.00 -5.53
N HIS A 105 1.62 -0.38 -5.89
CA HIS A 105 0.44 -0.36 -5.01
C HIS A 105 0.21 -1.63 -4.18
N ALA A 106 1.13 -2.59 -4.23
CA ALA A 106 1.19 -3.66 -3.24
C ALA A 106 1.73 -3.11 -1.92
N GLN A 107 1.17 -3.56 -0.79
CA GLN A 107 1.70 -3.24 0.54
C GLN A 107 2.27 -4.48 1.20
N TRP A 108 3.29 -4.26 2.03
CA TRP A 108 3.97 -5.27 2.83
C TRP A 108 3.76 -5.04 4.30
N VAL A 109 3.90 -6.12 5.06
CA VAL A 109 3.83 -6.10 6.52
C VAL A 109 5.07 -5.36 7.06
N PRO A 110 4.91 -4.34 7.91
CA PRO A 110 6.05 -3.54 8.36
C PRO A 110 6.86 -4.17 9.49
N VAL A 111 6.28 -5.13 10.22
CA VAL A 111 6.88 -5.83 11.37
C VAL A 111 6.40 -7.28 11.41
N ALA A 112 7.24 -8.20 11.90
CA ALA A 112 6.80 -9.57 12.15
C ALA A 112 6.01 -9.65 13.47
N GLY A 113 4.95 -10.45 13.50
CA GLY A 113 4.11 -10.56 14.69
C GLY A 113 2.80 -11.32 14.49
N GLU A 114 1.92 -11.19 15.47
CA GLU A 114 0.58 -11.74 15.46
C GLU A 114 -0.43 -10.65 15.12
N VAL A 115 -1.34 -10.93 14.20
CA VAL A 115 -2.41 -10.02 13.79
C VAL A 115 -3.54 -10.11 14.80
N THR A 116 -3.75 -9.06 15.60
CA THR A 116 -4.74 -9.04 16.69
C THR A 116 -6.02 -8.29 16.35
N TYR A 117 -6.03 -7.52 15.27
CA TYR A 117 -7.20 -6.77 14.83
C TYR A 117 -7.14 -6.54 13.32
N VAL A 118 -8.25 -6.76 12.62
CA VAL A 118 -8.42 -6.37 11.21
C VAL A 118 -9.81 -5.80 11.03
N ARG A 119 -9.90 -4.56 10.54
CA ARG A 119 -11.20 -3.93 10.27
C ARG A 119 -11.20 -3.05 9.03
N HIS A 120 -12.17 -3.31 8.16
CA HIS A 120 -12.45 -2.48 7.00
C HIS A 120 -13.53 -1.44 7.33
N HIS A 121 -13.23 -0.18 7.04
CA HIS A 121 -14.14 0.94 7.21
C HIS A 121 -14.52 1.50 5.85
N ARG A 122 -15.81 1.48 5.53
CA ARG A 122 -16.33 2.20 4.37
C ARG A 122 -16.40 3.68 4.71
N GLY A 123 -15.95 4.54 3.80
CA GLY A 123 -15.87 5.97 4.05
C GLY A 123 -16.00 6.82 2.78
N ASN A 124 -15.78 8.12 2.96
CA ASN A 124 -15.79 9.16 1.96
C ASN A 124 -14.57 9.08 1.02
N VAL A 125 -14.48 10.05 0.09
CA VAL A 125 -13.56 10.00 -1.05
C VAL A 125 -12.77 11.31 -1.17
N TYR A 126 -12.05 11.68 -0.12
CA TYR A 126 -11.14 12.84 -0.14
C TYR A 126 -9.78 12.48 -0.73
N ALA A 127 -9.01 13.48 -1.18
CA ALA A 127 -7.64 13.24 -1.64
C ALA A 127 -6.76 12.75 -0.48
N ALA A 128 -5.96 11.70 -0.71
CA ALA A 128 -5.22 11.01 0.35
C ALA A 128 -4.11 11.84 1.04
N TYR A 129 -3.77 13.01 0.48
CA TYR A 129 -2.80 13.93 1.09
C TYR A 129 -3.44 14.91 2.10
N VAL A 130 -4.78 14.93 2.22
CA VAL A 130 -5.48 15.86 3.12
C VAL A 130 -5.64 15.21 4.50
N PRO A 131 -5.34 15.89 5.62
CA PRO A 131 -5.39 15.28 6.97
C PRO A 131 -6.72 14.59 7.33
N LYS A 132 -7.86 15.10 6.84
CA LYS A 132 -9.18 14.50 7.06
C LYS A 132 -9.37 13.13 6.42
N SER A 133 -8.53 12.75 5.44
CA SER A 133 -8.66 11.45 4.76
C SER A 133 -8.41 10.28 5.70
N SER A 134 -7.56 10.43 6.72
CA SER A 134 -7.19 9.32 7.61
C SER A 134 -8.35 8.81 8.49
N THR A 135 -9.38 9.64 8.70
CA THR A 135 -10.58 9.28 9.50
C THR A 135 -11.83 9.13 8.65
N GLU A 136 -12.00 9.95 7.62
CA GLU A 136 -13.24 9.96 6.84
C GLU A 136 -13.19 9.07 5.59
N ASN A 137 -12.02 8.76 5.02
CA ASN A 137 -11.97 7.94 3.81
C ASN A 137 -12.21 6.46 4.07
N GLU A 138 -12.51 5.74 2.98
CA GLU A 138 -12.37 4.28 3.00
C GLU A 138 -10.95 3.90 3.43
N ARG A 139 -10.89 3.05 4.45
CA ARG A 139 -9.63 2.63 5.09
C ARG A 139 -9.73 1.21 5.63
N SER A 140 -8.60 0.53 5.71
CA SER A 140 -8.46 -0.72 6.44
C SER A 140 -7.44 -0.54 7.55
N THR A 141 -7.79 -0.96 8.76
CA THR A 141 -6.94 -0.89 9.95
C THR A 141 -6.53 -2.31 10.34
N VAL A 142 -5.24 -2.53 10.52
CA VAL A 142 -4.65 -3.80 10.97
C VAL A 142 -3.75 -3.54 12.16
N GLU A 143 -3.92 -4.31 13.24
CA GLU A 143 -2.99 -4.33 14.37
C GLU A 143 -2.10 -5.56 14.29
N ILE A 144 -0.80 -5.35 14.50
CA ILE A 144 0.20 -6.40 14.60
C ILE A 144 0.93 -6.22 15.94
N VAL A 145 0.89 -7.27 16.76
CA VAL A 145 1.63 -7.33 18.02
C VAL A 145 2.94 -8.08 17.78
N THR A 146 4.06 -7.39 18.01
CA THR A 146 5.39 -7.98 17.84
C THR A 146 5.67 -9.01 18.93
N SER A 147 6.66 -9.88 18.72
CA SER A 147 7.12 -10.84 19.73
C SER A 147 7.59 -10.19 21.04
N GLU A 148 7.98 -8.91 21.00
CA GLU A 148 8.38 -8.12 22.17
C GLU A 148 7.20 -7.46 22.89
N GLY A 149 5.98 -7.56 22.34
CA GLY A 149 4.75 -7.00 22.90
C GLY A 149 4.46 -5.56 22.47
N HIS A 150 5.09 -5.07 21.39
CA HIS A 150 4.76 -3.76 20.83
C HIS A 150 3.53 -3.86 19.94
N HIS A 151 2.58 -2.95 20.14
CA HIS A 151 1.37 -2.83 19.33
C HIS A 151 1.64 -1.86 18.17
N ILE A 152 1.60 -2.38 16.96
CA ILE A 152 1.84 -1.63 15.72
C ILE A 152 0.56 -1.62 14.92
N VAL A 153 0.07 -0.43 14.55
CA VAL A 153 -1.14 -0.31 13.73
C VAL A 153 -0.76 0.16 12.35
N VAL A 154 -1.27 -0.52 11.34
CA VAL A 154 -1.11 -0.17 9.93
C VAL A 154 -2.47 0.19 9.36
N ARG A 155 -2.56 1.36 8.75
CA ARG A 155 -3.80 1.85 8.15
C ARG A 155 -3.59 2.13 6.67
N GLN A 156 -4.25 1.34 5.85
CA GLN A 156 -4.36 1.56 4.41
C GLN A 156 -5.47 2.58 4.18
N ILE A 157 -5.19 3.66 3.45
CA ILE A 157 -6.15 4.74 3.19
C ILE A 157 -6.31 4.91 1.68
N ALA A 158 -7.54 4.74 1.21
CA ALA A 158 -7.90 4.97 -0.19
C ALA A 158 -7.96 6.48 -0.46
N GLY A 159 -7.35 6.94 -1.55
CA GLY A 159 -7.51 8.33 -2.02
C GLY A 159 -8.78 8.55 -2.85
N ALA A 160 -8.97 9.79 -3.32
CA ALA A 160 -10.18 10.21 -4.04
C ALA A 160 -10.50 9.43 -5.33
N MET A 161 -9.51 8.75 -5.90
CA MET A 161 -9.70 7.90 -7.09
C MET A 161 -9.72 6.40 -6.74
N ALA A 162 -9.37 6.04 -5.51
CA ALA A 162 -9.35 4.67 -5.02
C ALA A 162 -10.71 4.30 -4.42
N ARG A 163 -11.18 3.08 -4.72
CA ARG A 163 -12.50 2.60 -4.27
C ARG A 163 -12.47 1.19 -3.66
N ARG A 164 -11.28 0.60 -3.51
CA ARG A 164 -11.10 -0.72 -2.93
C ARG A 164 -9.72 -0.85 -2.31
N ILE A 165 -9.73 -1.18 -1.03
CA ILE A 165 -8.58 -1.72 -0.31
C ILE A 165 -8.85 -3.21 -0.16
N GLU A 166 -7.88 -4.01 -0.57
CA GLU A 166 -7.90 -5.45 -0.35
C GLU A 166 -6.85 -5.73 0.73
N THR A 167 -7.29 -6.10 1.92
CA THR A 167 -6.41 -6.51 3.02
C THR A 167 -6.37 -8.03 3.04
N TYR A 168 -5.17 -8.60 2.99
CA TYR A 168 -4.99 -10.05 2.96
C TYR A 168 -4.88 -10.67 4.34
N LEU A 169 -4.42 -9.86 5.31
CA LEU A 169 -4.25 -10.32 6.66
C LEU A 169 -5.58 -10.60 7.36
N LYS A 170 -5.59 -11.60 8.23
CA LYS A 170 -6.72 -12.02 9.05
C LYS A 170 -6.35 -12.02 10.53
N GLU A 171 -7.33 -11.66 11.34
CA GLU A 171 -7.20 -11.73 12.79
C GLU A 171 -6.87 -13.15 13.27
N GLY A 172 -5.91 -13.26 14.19
CA GLY A 172 -5.42 -14.50 14.78
C GLY A 172 -4.30 -15.20 13.98
N GLU A 173 -3.86 -14.66 12.84
CA GLU A 173 -2.76 -15.25 12.08
C GLU A 173 -1.41 -14.59 12.41
N ARG A 174 -0.32 -15.31 12.08
CA ARG A 174 1.05 -14.77 12.16
C ARG A 174 1.47 -14.23 10.80
N CYS A 175 2.23 -13.15 10.82
CA CYS A 175 2.76 -12.51 9.62
C CYS A 175 4.25 -12.17 9.79
N GLU A 176 4.96 -12.18 8.67
CA GLU A 176 6.37 -11.83 8.55
C GLU A 176 6.53 -10.60 7.64
N ILE A 177 7.65 -9.90 7.76
CA ILE A 177 7.92 -8.64 7.02
C ILE A 177 7.88 -8.80 5.49
N ASP A 178 8.21 -9.99 4.98
CA ASP A 178 8.16 -10.28 3.55
C ASP A 178 6.75 -10.61 3.02
N ASP A 179 5.77 -10.76 3.91
CA ASP A 179 4.39 -11.04 3.55
C ASP A 179 3.69 -9.80 2.95
N GLN A 180 2.66 -10.06 2.16
CA GLN A 180 1.82 -8.99 1.61
C GLN A 180 0.72 -8.62 2.60
N LEU A 181 0.72 -7.36 3.03
CA LEU A 181 -0.36 -6.79 3.84
C LEU A 181 -1.66 -6.69 3.03
N GLY A 182 -1.54 -6.27 1.77
CA GLY A 182 -2.71 -5.96 0.95
C GLY A 182 -2.37 -5.26 -0.35
N PHE A 183 -3.41 -4.71 -0.96
CA PHE A 183 -3.33 -3.92 -2.19
C PHE A 183 -4.34 -2.76 -2.15
N ILE A 184 -3.92 -1.55 -2.53
CA ILE A 184 -4.81 -0.39 -2.62
C ILE A 184 -4.95 0.04 -4.09
N LYS A 185 -6.18 0.07 -4.61
CA LYS A 185 -6.43 0.39 -6.03
C LYS A 185 -6.48 1.91 -6.24
N LEU A 186 -5.44 2.52 -6.87
CA LEU A 186 -5.35 3.89 -7.44
C LEU A 186 -5.16 5.07 -6.47
N GLY A 187 -3.90 5.35 -6.11
CA GLY A 187 -3.51 6.55 -5.36
C GLY A 187 -3.87 6.42 -3.89
N SER A 188 -2.87 6.34 -3.03
CA SER A 188 -3.10 5.83 -1.68
C SER A 188 -2.07 6.32 -0.69
N ARG A 189 -2.44 6.24 0.58
CA ARG A 189 -1.60 6.56 1.72
C ARG A 189 -1.58 5.34 2.64
N VAL A 190 -0.43 5.09 3.26
CA VAL A 190 -0.30 4.09 4.33
C VAL A 190 0.25 4.79 5.56
N ASP A 191 -0.50 4.72 6.65
CA ASP A 191 -0.10 5.23 7.95
C ASP A 191 0.34 4.08 8.83
N ILE A 192 1.51 4.19 9.45
CA ILE A 192 2.01 3.25 10.45
C ILE A 192 2.07 3.99 11.78
N PHE A 193 1.36 3.48 12.78
CA PHE A 193 1.33 4.00 14.14
C PHE A 193 2.20 3.11 15.03
N LEU A 194 3.13 3.76 15.73
CA LEU A 194 4.19 3.13 16.52
C LEU A 194 4.10 3.58 17.99
N PRO A 195 4.53 2.74 18.94
CA PRO A 195 4.58 3.14 20.34
C PRO A 195 5.47 4.37 20.54
N LEU A 196 5.11 5.22 21.51
CA LEU A 196 5.95 6.35 21.90
C LEU A 196 7.34 5.88 22.34
N GLY A 197 8.36 6.64 21.96
CA GLY A 197 9.76 6.28 22.14
C GLY A 197 10.38 5.55 20.95
N SER A 198 9.58 5.20 19.93
CA SER A 198 10.10 4.80 18.62
C SER A 198 10.90 5.95 18.01
N LYS A 199 12.01 5.62 17.35
CA LYS A 199 12.91 6.58 16.71
C LYS A 199 12.75 6.52 15.19
N PRO A 200 12.18 7.55 14.53
CA PRO A 200 12.19 7.65 13.08
C PRO A 200 13.62 7.61 12.54
N LEU A 201 13.83 6.87 11.45
CA LEU A 201 15.09 6.81 10.70
C LEU A 201 14.98 7.43 9.30
N VAL A 202 13.84 8.08 9.01
CA VAL A 202 13.53 8.74 7.75
C VAL A 202 13.10 10.18 8.02
N ASP A 203 13.26 11.04 7.01
CA ASP A 203 12.85 12.44 7.04
C ASP A 203 11.57 12.70 6.21
N LEU A 204 10.94 13.86 6.42
CA LEU A 204 9.85 14.32 5.55
C LEU A 204 10.32 14.44 4.10
N ASP A 205 9.42 14.14 3.17
CA ASP A 205 9.63 14.09 1.71
C ASP A 205 10.65 13.04 1.24
N GLU A 206 11.20 12.22 2.14
CA GLU A 206 12.14 11.16 1.78
C GLU A 206 11.45 10.08 0.94
N PRO A 207 12.02 9.68 -0.22
CA PRO A 207 11.49 8.58 -1.02
C PRO A 207 11.75 7.24 -0.33
N VAL A 208 10.71 6.42 -0.19
CA VAL A 208 10.77 5.12 0.48
C VAL A 208 10.31 4.00 -0.45
N THR A 209 10.90 2.82 -0.25
CA THR A 209 10.56 1.60 -0.98
C THR A 209 10.02 0.55 -0.02
N GLY A 210 8.83 0.04 -0.33
CA GLY A 210 8.14 -0.96 0.48
C GLY A 210 8.95 -2.24 0.64
N ASN A 211 8.98 -2.79 1.86
CA ASN A 211 9.78 -3.95 2.27
C ASN A 211 11.30 -3.81 2.05
N VAL A 212 11.81 -2.57 2.03
CA VAL A 212 13.24 -2.30 1.83
C VAL A 212 13.71 -1.18 2.76
N THR A 213 13.03 -0.04 2.73
CA THR A 213 13.40 1.11 3.56
C THR A 213 12.99 0.85 5.00
N VAL A 214 13.91 1.07 5.94
CA VAL A 214 13.61 1.06 7.38
C VAL A 214 13.06 2.44 7.76
N LEU A 215 11.87 2.49 8.33
CA LEU A 215 11.21 3.72 8.75
C LEU A 215 11.58 4.15 10.17
N ALA A 216 11.69 3.17 11.08
CA ALA A 216 11.91 3.47 12.49
C ALA A 216 12.53 2.28 13.25
N GLU A 217 13.16 2.60 14.37
CA GLU A 217 13.48 1.67 15.44
C GLU A 217 12.38 1.73 16.52
N LEU A 218 11.89 0.57 16.95
CA LEU A 218 10.98 0.44 18.09
C LEU A 218 11.73 0.74 19.40
N PRO A 219 11.02 1.23 20.43
CA PRO A 219 11.63 1.47 21.72
C PRO A 219 12.15 0.16 22.30
N PRO A 220 13.27 0.17 23.03
CA PRO A 220 13.78 -1.02 23.69
C PRO A 220 12.71 -1.56 24.65
N ARG A 221 12.58 -2.90 24.67
CA ARG A 221 11.64 -3.61 25.54
C ARG A 221 11.73 -3.07 26.97
N LYS A 222 10.63 -2.55 27.50
CA LYS A 222 10.57 -2.23 28.94
C LYS A 222 10.74 -3.53 29.70
N SER A 223 11.89 -3.70 30.36
CA SER A 223 12.06 -4.74 31.36
C SER A 223 10.93 -4.56 32.38
N CYS A 224 10.00 -5.52 32.43
CA CYS A 224 9.21 -5.72 33.64
C CYS A 224 10.23 -6.02 34.75
N LYS A 225 10.27 -5.15 35.76
CA LYS A 225 10.79 -5.52 37.07
C LYS A 225 9.72 -6.28 37.82
#